data_AF-A0A9Q4GI71-F1
#
_entry.id   AF-A0A9Q4GI71-F1
#
_cell.length_a   1.000
_cell.length_b   1.000
_cell.length_c   1.000
_cell.angle_alpha   90.00
_cell.angle_beta   90.00
_cell.angle_gamma   90.00
#
_symmetry.space_group_name_H-M   'P 1'
#
loop_
_entity.id
_entity.type
_entity.pdbx_description
1 polymer ?
#
loop_
_entity_poly.entity_id
_entity_poly.type
_entity_poly.pdbx_seq_one_letter_code
_entity_poly.pdbx_strand_id
1 'polypeptide(L)'
;MRRRQFVSALSVAGATGVTGCIGNGEGNETDGNRTDGNTTDGDGADGATVTGTSFSTSPVRGGDIGESASYSFEDGSLNVTGVIVGSDACKVAELGSAVYDEERGAIVVSVTTVNADDANRRMCAQVLTPIRYEATVGFDGGQPEVVVTHDGEEVGATEGVGGDRSETNTTVTDSEFEVTASGCGEEVDEAEYTATQGMSEGDESIGIVEGTLSGPDSCTTAELGYTSYDAEGDTLVADVRTARTDDDACQDCITEVGYRLEATFENGVAGSASVSHDGVVVDGIGDGIETAGFTVEGRENASGDEGAADIGFDEDEGRIVVSGTVVGKNGCATARLSEANVEDGTLNVGVGTVSDGTEVCTQALVAIGYEATFSFDGEIPDEVSVSHDGTGVMSGAYASESTSASNVSE
;
A
#
# COMPACT_ATOMS: atom_id res chain seq x y z
N MET A 1 -2.28 40.79 -16.80
CA MET A 1 -3.44 41.61 -17.24
C MET A 1 -4.11 40.97 -18.44
N ARG A 2 -5.27 40.30 -18.24
CA ARG A 2 -6.41 40.30 -19.17
C ARG A 2 -7.60 39.64 -18.46
N ARG A 3 -8.68 40.43 -18.36
CA ARG A 3 -9.97 40.13 -17.72
C ARG A 3 -10.95 39.55 -18.76
N ARG A 4 -11.91 38.75 -18.30
CA ARG A 4 -13.32 38.56 -18.77
C ARG A 4 -13.86 37.32 -18.01
N GLN A 5 -14.62 37.41 -16.91
CA GLN A 5 -16.06 37.76 -16.78
C GLN A 5 -16.97 37.18 -17.87
N PHE A 6 -17.74 36.14 -17.52
CA PHE A 6 -19.13 35.96 -17.90
C PHE A 6 -19.89 35.16 -16.82
N VAL A 7 -20.96 35.77 -16.33
CA VAL A 7 -21.97 35.20 -15.43
C VAL A 7 -23.15 34.74 -16.30
N SER A 8 -23.76 33.61 -15.99
CA SER A 8 -25.17 33.34 -16.34
C SER A 8 -25.87 32.61 -15.22
N ALA A 9 -26.76 33.34 -14.54
CA ALA A 9 -27.69 32.88 -13.55
C ALA A 9 -28.92 32.21 -14.20
N LEU A 10 -29.48 31.19 -13.55
CA LEU A 10 -30.86 30.75 -13.75
C LEU A 10 -31.52 30.59 -12.38
N SER A 11 -32.49 31.47 -12.15
CA SER A 11 -33.40 31.52 -11.02
C SER A 11 -34.71 30.82 -11.39
N VAL A 12 -35.22 29.97 -10.50
CA VAL A 12 -36.62 29.55 -10.50
C VAL A 12 -37.20 29.80 -9.12
N ALA A 13 -38.18 30.70 -9.09
CA ALA A 13 -39.03 30.99 -7.96
C ALA A 13 -40.27 30.08 -7.99
N GLY A 14 -40.73 29.64 -6.82
CA GLY A 14 -42.05 29.04 -6.61
C GLY A 14 -42.54 29.37 -5.20
N ALA A 15 -43.65 30.10 -5.12
CA ALA A 15 -44.14 30.78 -3.93
C ALA A 15 -45.26 30.03 -3.18
N THR A 16 -45.21 30.13 -1.84
CA THR A 16 -46.28 30.29 -0.83
C THR A 16 -47.50 29.35 -0.74
N GLY A 17 -47.76 28.88 0.49
CA GLY A 17 -49.08 28.53 1.01
C GLY A 17 -49.10 28.49 2.56
N VAL A 18 -49.85 29.40 3.18
CA VAL A 18 -50.03 29.63 4.62
C VAL A 18 -51.20 28.82 5.20
N THR A 19 -51.14 28.46 6.51
CA THR A 19 -52.15 28.72 7.59
C THR A 19 -52.33 27.59 8.65
N GLY A 20 -52.41 28.01 9.92
CA GLY A 20 -53.19 27.39 11.03
C GLY A 20 -52.46 26.32 11.89
N CYS A 21 -52.56 26.24 13.21
CA CYS A 21 -53.35 26.95 14.24
C CYS A 21 -52.67 26.79 15.61
N ILE A 22 -52.81 27.81 16.45
CA ILE A 22 -52.50 27.84 17.88
C ILE A 22 -53.58 27.05 18.63
N GLY A 23 -53.19 26.20 19.58
CA GLY A 23 -54.08 25.50 20.51
C GLY A 23 -53.45 25.44 21.91
N ASN A 24 -53.84 26.38 22.76
CA ASN A 24 -53.49 26.47 24.18
C ASN A 24 -54.49 25.64 25.01
N GLY A 25 -54.02 24.77 25.90
CA GLY A 25 -54.88 23.94 26.76
C GLY A 25 -54.15 23.47 28.03
N GLU A 26 -54.38 24.18 29.12
CA GLU A 26 -53.97 23.84 30.49
C GLU A 26 -54.94 22.80 31.10
N GLY A 27 -54.43 21.88 31.94
CA GLY A 27 -55.29 21.19 32.92
C GLY A 27 -54.88 19.79 33.41
N ASN A 28 -54.20 19.79 34.57
CA ASN A 28 -54.48 18.98 35.77
C ASN A 28 -53.92 17.54 35.94
N GLU A 29 -53.42 17.35 37.16
CA GLU A 29 -52.72 16.23 37.78
C GLU A 29 -53.49 14.90 37.84
N THR A 30 -52.78 13.76 37.76
CA THR A 30 -53.10 12.53 38.49
C THR A 30 -51.85 11.66 38.66
N ASP A 31 -51.50 11.35 39.91
CA ASP A 31 -50.46 10.41 40.33
C ASP A 31 -50.72 8.95 39.87
N GLY A 32 -49.65 8.20 39.57
CA GLY A 32 -49.79 6.75 39.33
C GLY A 32 -48.54 5.97 38.89
N ASN A 33 -47.53 5.87 39.76
CA ASN A 33 -46.61 4.73 39.98
C ASN A 33 -46.31 3.69 38.87
N ARG A 34 -45.04 3.72 38.41
CA ARG A 34 -44.12 2.62 38.00
C ARG A 34 -44.54 1.65 36.89
N THR A 35 -43.74 1.62 35.82
CA THR A 35 -43.03 0.40 35.39
C THR A 35 -41.75 0.82 34.64
N ASP A 36 -40.62 0.29 35.09
CA ASP A 36 -39.29 0.46 34.48
C ASP A 36 -39.25 -0.13 33.06
N GLY A 37 -38.58 0.56 32.14
CA GLY A 37 -38.46 0.12 30.76
C GLY A 37 -37.62 1.04 29.90
N ASN A 38 -36.32 1.07 30.20
CA ASN A 38 -35.20 1.27 29.26
C ASN A 38 -35.54 1.86 27.88
N THR A 39 -35.25 3.15 27.69
CA THR A 39 -34.84 3.67 26.39
C THR A 39 -33.86 4.80 26.67
N THR A 40 -32.58 4.41 26.63
CA THR A 40 -31.41 5.23 26.32
C THR A 40 -31.66 6.73 26.44
N ASP A 41 -31.35 7.25 27.63
CA ASP A 41 -30.94 8.63 27.78
C ASP A 41 -29.84 8.87 26.73
N GLY A 42 -30.14 9.71 25.74
CA GLY A 42 -29.10 10.27 24.90
C GLY A 42 -28.24 11.11 25.82
N ASP A 43 -27.08 10.58 26.19
CA ASP A 43 -25.99 11.34 26.78
C ASP A 43 -25.66 12.45 25.80
N GLY A 44 -26.30 13.60 26.00
CA GLY A 44 -25.85 14.85 25.42
C GLY A 44 -24.40 15.00 25.84
N ALA A 45 -23.51 15.11 24.86
CA ALA A 45 -22.10 15.36 25.07
C ALA A 45 -21.95 16.69 25.85
N ASP A 46 -21.90 16.59 27.18
CA ASP A 46 -21.54 17.70 28.05
C ASP A 46 -20.12 18.12 27.64
N GLY A 47 -20.04 19.33 27.09
CA GLY A 47 -18.91 19.95 26.40
C GLY A 47 -17.56 19.29 26.58
N ALA A 48 -17.11 18.58 25.55
CA ALA A 48 -15.76 18.05 25.52
C ALA A 48 -14.75 19.21 25.66
N THR A 49 -13.95 19.19 26.72
CA THR A 49 -12.91 20.21 26.92
C THR A 49 -11.57 19.66 26.47
N VAL A 50 -10.89 20.37 25.56
CA VAL A 50 -9.54 20.01 25.10
C VAL A 50 -8.55 20.21 26.24
N THR A 51 -7.88 19.14 26.67
CA THR A 51 -6.95 19.12 27.81
C THR A 51 -5.50 19.28 27.39
N GLY A 52 -5.17 18.93 26.14
CA GLY A 52 -3.83 19.06 25.59
C GLY A 52 -3.80 18.73 24.09
N THR A 53 -2.74 19.21 23.42
CA THR A 53 -2.50 18.92 22.01
C THR A 53 -1.04 18.60 21.78
N SER A 54 -0.75 17.54 21.02
CA SER A 54 0.57 17.28 20.44
C SER A 54 0.45 17.24 18.92
N PHE A 55 1.54 17.55 18.23
CA PHE A 55 1.59 17.52 16.78
C PHE A 55 2.99 17.12 16.31
N SER A 56 3.06 16.16 15.39
CA SER A 56 4.29 15.70 14.77
C SER A 56 4.12 15.65 13.25
N THR A 57 5.24 15.78 12.54
CA THR A 57 5.26 15.63 11.08
C THR A 57 6.36 14.68 10.69
N SER A 58 6.10 13.90 9.66
CA SER A 58 7.06 12.96 9.09
C SER A 58 7.15 13.14 7.58
N PRO A 59 8.34 13.00 6.98
CA PRO A 59 8.48 13.06 5.54
C PRO A 59 7.73 11.89 4.90
N VAL A 60 6.95 12.15 3.86
CA VAL A 60 6.30 11.12 3.06
C VAL A 60 7.37 10.45 2.17
N ARG A 61 7.58 9.15 2.33
CA ARG A 61 8.47 8.35 1.46
C ARG A 61 7.62 7.57 0.45
N GLY A 62 7.28 8.20 -0.67
CA GLY A 62 6.39 7.58 -1.66
C GLY A 62 4.93 7.48 -1.18
N GLY A 63 4.01 7.27 -2.13
CA GLY A 63 2.57 7.28 -1.91
C GLY A 63 1.85 8.38 -2.70
N ASP A 64 0.52 8.24 -2.81
CA ASP A 64 -0.37 9.18 -3.49
C ASP A 64 -0.20 10.64 -3.02
N ILE A 65 -0.22 11.57 -3.96
CA ILE A 65 -0.14 13.03 -3.73
C ILE A 65 -1.47 13.63 -3.21
N GLY A 66 -2.35 12.80 -2.66
CA GLY A 66 -3.69 13.19 -2.22
C GLY A 66 -3.70 13.69 -0.77
N GLU A 67 -4.63 14.60 -0.49
CA GLU A 67 -4.96 14.93 0.89
C GLU A 67 -5.80 13.82 1.51
N SER A 68 -5.52 13.48 2.77
CA SER A 68 -6.26 12.46 3.50
C SER A 68 -6.28 12.76 4.99
N ALA A 69 -7.32 12.28 5.67
CA ALA A 69 -7.43 12.34 7.12
C ALA A 69 -8.09 11.07 7.64
N SER A 70 -7.60 10.56 8.76
CA SER A 70 -8.21 9.50 9.54
C SER A 70 -8.11 9.84 11.03
N TYR A 71 -9.03 9.33 11.83
CA TYR A 71 -9.00 9.56 13.27
C TYR A 71 -9.36 8.31 14.07
N SER A 72 -8.88 8.21 15.31
CA SER A 72 -9.25 7.17 16.27
C SER A 72 -9.31 7.75 17.68
N PHE A 73 -10.17 7.17 18.51
CA PHE A 73 -10.25 7.48 19.94
C PHE A 73 -9.49 6.44 20.76
N GLU A 74 -8.65 6.89 21.67
CA GLU A 74 -7.82 6.03 22.52
C GLU A 74 -7.63 6.70 23.89
N ASP A 75 -8.04 6.03 24.97
CA ASP A 75 -7.85 6.47 26.36
C ASP A 75 -8.19 7.95 26.64
N GLY A 76 -9.31 8.45 26.08
CA GLY A 76 -9.73 9.85 26.24
C GLY A 76 -8.94 10.86 25.40
N SER A 77 -8.21 10.37 24.41
CA SER A 77 -7.49 11.16 23.42
C SER A 77 -8.01 10.86 22.02
N LEU A 78 -8.07 11.89 21.18
CA LEU A 78 -8.36 11.82 19.77
C LEU A 78 -7.03 11.86 19.02
N ASN A 79 -6.69 10.78 18.33
CA ASN A 79 -5.53 10.71 17.44
C ASN A 79 -6.01 10.95 16.01
N VAL A 80 -5.47 11.98 15.35
CA VAL A 80 -5.75 12.32 13.95
C VAL A 80 -4.48 12.19 13.14
N THR A 81 -4.50 11.33 12.12
CA THR A 81 -3.39 11.15 11.17
C THR A 81 -3.84 11.51 9.77
N GLY A 82 -2.92 11.97 8.94
CA GLY A 82 -3.27 12.31 7.57
C GLY A 82 -2.12 12.84 6.75
N VAL A 83 -2.45 13.27 5.53
CA VAL A 83 -1.53 13.92 4.60
C VAL A 83 -2.14 15.26 4.19
N ILE A 84 -1.41 16.35 4.40
CA ILE A 84 -1.73 17.67 3.86
C ILE A 84 -0.73 18.03 2.76
N VAL A 85 -1.19 18.68 1.69
CA VAL A 85 -0.34 18.97 0.52
C VAL A 85 0.13 20.42 0.55
N GLY A 86 1.43 20.60 0.77
CA GLY A 86 2.12 21.86 0.59
C GLY A 86 2.19 22.29 -0.88
N SER A 87 2.00 23.58 -1.15
CA SER A 87 2.11 24.17 -2.49
C SER A 87 3.54 24.27 -3.04
N ASP A 88 4.56 24.09 -2.19
CA ASP A 88 5.97 24.06 -2.57
C ASP A 88 6.82 23.22 -1.59
N ALA A 89 8.07 22.94 -1.97
CA ALA A 89 9.00 22.11 -1.18
C ALA A 89 9.47 22.72 0.15
N CYS A 90 9.09 23.96 0.47
CA CYS A 90 9.38 24.59 1.75
C CYS A 90 8.19 24.55 2.71
N LYS A 91 7.06 24.01 2.27
CA LYS A 91 5.90 23.86 3.14
C LYS A 91 6.13 22.76 4.17
N VAL A 92 5.68 23.04 5.37
CA VAL A 92 5.56 22.08 6.48
C VAL A 92 4.14 22.18 7.04
N ALA A 93 3.67 21.10 7.65
CA ALA A 93 2.37 21.10 8.31
C ALA A 93 2.53 21.62 9.74
N GLU A 94 1.51 22.32 10.22
CA GLU A 94 1.37 22.73 11.61
C GLU A 94 -0.07 22.52 12.07
N LEU A 95 -0.24 22.24 13.36
CA LEU A 95 -1.55 22.28 14.00
C LEU A 95 -2.00 23.75 14.13
N GLY A 96 -2.98 24.15 13.32
CA GLY A 96 -3.59 25.47 13.39
C GLY A 96 -4.47 25.63 14.64
N SER A 97 -5.34 24.65 14.90
CA SER A 97 -6.19 24.63 16.09
C SER A 97 -6.81 23.24 16.34
N ALA A 98 -7.12 22.92 17.59
CA ALA A 98 -8.01 21.82 17.94
C ALA A 98 -9.01 22.33 18.98
N VAL A 99 -10.29 22.46 18.58
CA VAL A 99 -11.32 23.10 19.41
C VAL A 99 -12.64 22.33 19.28
N TYR A 100 -13.34 22.15 20.40
CA TYR A 100 -14.71 21.65 20.39
C TYR A 100 -15.68 22.75 19.92
N ASP A 101 -16.45 22.45 18.88
CA ASP A 101 -17.50 23.30 18.34
C ASP A 101 -18.85 22.82 18.89
N GLU A 102 -19.43 23.59 19.82
CA GLU A 102 -20.72 23.28 20.46
C GLU A 102 -21.90 23.31 19.48
N GLU A 103 -21.81 24.07 18.39
CA GLU A 103 -22.89 24.16 17.39
C GLU A 103 -22.91 22.91 16.50
N ARG A 104 -21.72 22.35 16.22
CA ARG A 104 -21.54 21.12 15.44
C ARG A 104 -21.56 19.85 16.28
N GLY A 105 -21.34 19.94 17.59
CA GLY A 105 -21.14 18.77 18.45
C GLY A 105 -19.87 17.98 18.08
N ALA A 106 -18.85 18.67 17.55
CA ALA A 106 -17.67 18.05 16.96
C ALA A 106 -16.36 18.70 17.44
N ILE A 107 -15.29 17.94 17.56
CA ILE A 107 -13.93 18.49 17.66
C ILE A 107 -13.47 18.83 16.25
N VAL A 108 -13.18 20.12 16.03
CA VAL A 108 -12.62 20.64 14.79
C VAL A 108 -11.10 20.70 14.93
N VAL A 109 -10.42 19.81 14.20
CA VAL A 109 -8.95 19.78 14.09
C VAL A 109 -8.56 20.46 12.79
N SER A 110 -7.78 21.54 12.89
CA SER A 110 -7.29 22.30 11.75
C SER A 110 -5.80 22.12 11.59
N VAL A 111 -5.40 21.58 10.44
CA VAL A 111 -4.00 21.44 10.02
C VAL A 111 -3.76 22.42 8.88
N THR A 112 -2.65 23.15 8.93
CA THR A 112 -2.33 24.17 7.93
C THR A 112 -0.91 24.03 7.41
N THR A 113 -0.69 24.45 6.16
CA THR A 113 0.64 24.51 5.56
C THR A 113 1.31 25.86 5.79
N VAL A 114 2.39 25.85 6.56
CA VAL A 114 3.22 27.04 6.80
C VAL A 114 4.55 26.93 6.07
N ASN A 115 5.31 28.03 6.02
CA ASN A 115 6.66 27.99 5.49
C ASN A 115 7.61 27.54 6.60
N ALA A 116 8.50 26.57 6.32
CA ALA A 116 9.54 26.20 7.26
C ALA A 116 10.40 27.42 7.65
N ASP A 117 10.63 27.63 8.94
CA ASP A 117 11.31 28.81 9.52
C ASP A 117 12.82 28.93 9.19
N ASP A 118 13.35 28.09 8.31
CA ASP A 118 14.74 28.19 7.86
C ASP A 118 14.93 29.37 6.90
N ALA A 119 15.33 30.51 7.47
CA ALA A 119 15.58 31.81 6.84
C ALA A 119 16.57 31.84 5.65
N ASN A 120 17.03 30.70 5.14
CA ASN A 120 17.92 30.57 3.99
C ASN A 120 17.32 29.84 2.77
N ARG A 121 16.10 29.28 2.83
CA ARG A 121 15.46 28.65 1.67
C ARG A 121 14.72 29.66 0.80
N ARG A 122 15.46 30.56 0.13
CA ARG A 122 14.86 31.50 -0.84
C ARG A 122 14.51 30.89 -2.20
N MET A 123 14.74 29.59 -2.37
CA MET A 123 14.47 28.84 -3.60
C MET A 123 13.72 27.56 -3.24
N CYS A 124 12.41 27.66 -3.07
CA CYS A 124 11.53 26.52 -2.89
C CYS A 124 11.18 25.96 -4.27
N ALA A 125 11.40 24.66 -4.48
CA ALA A 125 10.91 24.02 -5.68
C ALA A 125 9.38 24.14 -5.72
N GLN A 126 8.84 24.59 -6.84
CA GLN A 126 7.40 24.72 -7.08
C GLN A 126 6.83 23.33 -7.37
N VAL A 127 6.75 22.51 -6.32
CA VAL A 127 6.31 21.11 -6.37
C VAL A 127 5.35 20.87 -5.22
N LEU A 128 4.25 20.18 -5.49
CA LEU A 128 3.32 19.74 -4.47
C LEU A 128 4.06 18.81 -3.51
N THR A 129 3.99 19.11 -2.21
CA THR A 129 4.76 18.42 -1.18
C THR A 129 3.79 17.79 -0.20
N PRO A 130 3.51 16.49 -0.31
CA PRO A 130 2.70 15.79 0.68
C PRO A 130 3.46 15.73 2.01
N ILE A 131 2.79 16.12 3.09
CA ILE A 131 3.34 16.18 4.44
C ILE A 131 2.46 15.32 5.34
N ARG A 132 3.02 14.22 5.85
CA ARG A 132 2.32 13.37 6.81
C ARG A 132 2.31 14.08 8.16
N TYR A 133 1.16 14.10 8.81
CA TYR A 133 1.01 14.63 10.15
C TYR A 133 0.34 13.61 11.07
N GLU A 134 0.61 13.79 12.36
CA GLU A 134 -0.09 13.15 13.45
C GLU A 134 -0.39 14.21 14.51
N ALA A 135 -1.64 14.31 14.92
CA ALA A 135 -2.12 15.21 15.95
C ALA A 135 -2.83 14.41 17.03
N THR A 136 -2.41 14.54 18.28
CA THR A 136 -3.15 14.00 19.42
C THR A 136 -3.84 15.14 20.15
N VAL A 137 -5.14 14.98 20.41
CA VAL A 137 -5.96 15.95 21.13
C VAL A 137 -6.55 15.24 22.34
N GLY A 138 -6.06 15.55 23.54
CA GLY A 138 -6.67 15.08 24.77
C GLY A 138 -7.99 15.80 25.01
N PHE A 139 -9.05 15.09 25.43
CA PHE A 139 -10.31 15.72 25.80
C PHE A 139 -11.00 15.00 26.96
N ASP A 140 -11.66 15.77 27.82
CA ASP A 140 -12.53 15.22 28.87
C ASP A 140 -13.98 15.26 28.40
N GLY A 141 -14.71 14.13 28.42
CA GLY A 141 -16.13 14.06 28.06
C GLY A 141 -16.51 12.80 27.26
N GLY A 142 -17.71 12.78 26.69
CA GLY A 142 -18.13 11.74 25.72
C GLY A 142 -17.42 11.91 24.37
N GLN A 143 -17.38 10.86 23.55
CA GLN A 143 -16.76 10.88 22.21
C GLN A 143 -17.59 11.77 21.25
N PRO A 144 -17.07 12.95 20.85
CA PRO A 144 -17.79 13.84 19.94
C PRO A 144 -17.57 13.43 18.48
N GLU A 145 -18.31 14.03 17.55
CA GLU A 145 -17.97 13.90 16.12
C GLU A 145 -16.60 14.55 15.83
N VAL A 146 -15.94 14.14 14.75
CA VAL A 146 -14.62 14.65 14.38
C VAL A 146 -14.67 15.29 13.00
N VAL A 147 -14.23 16.54 12.92
CA VAL A 147 -14.09 17.28 11.66
C VAL A 147 -12.63 17.67 11.50
N VAL A 148 -12.04 17.28 10.38
CA VAL A 148 -10.67 17.64 10.02
C VAL A 148 -10.69 18.64 8.89
N THR A 149 -9.88 19.70 9.00
CA THR A 149 -9.71 20.69 7.94
C THR A 149 -8.24 20.83 7.55
N HIS A 150 -7.99 20.94 6.25
CA HIS A 150 -6.70 21.30 5.68
C HIS A 150 -6.80 22.70 5.09
N ASP A 151 -5.96 23.62 5.57
CA ASP A 151 -5.93 25.02 5.12
C ASP A 151 -7.32 25.71 5.09
N GLY A 152 -8.23 25.25 5.97
CA GLY A 152 -9.59 25.78 6.13
C GLY A 152 -10.67 25.07 5.30
N GLU A 153 -10.32 24.04 4.54
CA GLU A 153 -11.24 23.21 3.77
C GLU A 153 -11.47 21.86 4.48
N GLU A 154 -12.73 21.42 4.59
CA GLU A 154 -13.05 20.12 5.21
C GLU A 154 -12.58 18.97 4.34
N VAL A 155 -11.83 18.05 4.93
CA VAL A 155 -11.39 16.81 4.29
C VAL A 155 -12.19 15.64 4.84
N GLY A 156 -12.49 14.67 3.97
CA GLY A 156 -13.20 13.47 4.36
C GLY A 156 -12.35 12.68 5.36
N ALA A 157 -12.71 12.74 6.63
CA ALA A 157 -12.03 12.01 7.68
C ALA A 157 -12.77 10.69 7.95
N THR A 158 -12.08 9.57 7.82
CA THR A 158 -12.62 8.26 8.16
C THR A 158 -12.21 7.87 9.58
N GLU A 159 -13.17 7.39 10.37
CA GLU A 159 -12.86 6.74 11.64
C GLU A 159 -12.03 5.49 11.35
N GLY A 160 -10.76 5.51 11.73
CA GLY A 160 -9.96 4.31 11.76
C GLY A 160 -10.54 3.40 12.83
N VAL A 161 -10.76 2.12 12.49
CA VAL A 161 -10.91 1.09 13.52
C VAL A 161 -9.71 1.27 14.42
N GLY A 162 -9.93 1.61 15.69
CA GLY A 162 -8.88 1.69 16.69
C GLY A 162 -8.20 0.34 16.77
N GLY A 163 -7.21 0.14 15.90
CA GLY A 163 -6.17 -0.83 16.11
C GLY A 163 -5.57 -0.42 17.42
N ASP A 164 -5.67 -1.31 18.39
CA ASP A 164 -4.82 -1.35 19.56
C ASP A 164 -3.41 -1.00 19.09
N ARG A 165 -3.04 0.28 19.19
CA ARG A 165 -1.67 0.72 19.02
C ARG A 165 -0.97 0.38 20.32
N SER A 166 -0.86 -0.92 20.58
CA SER A 166 0.37 -1.40 21.17
C SER A 166 1.45 -0.98 20.18
N GLU A 167 2.15 0.10 20.50
CA GLU A 167 3.40 0.50 19.88
C GLU A 167 4.38 -0.66 20.00
N THR A 168 4.28 -1.58 19.07
CA THR A 168 5.32 -2.52 18.78
C THR A 168 5.52 -2.33 17.28
N ASN A 169 6.33 -1.33 16.94
CA ASN A 169 6.79 -1.11 15.57
C ASN A 169 7.59 -2.37 15.21
N THR A 170 6.93 -3.37 14.64
CA THR A 170 7.52 -4.64 14.25
C THR A 170 8.70 -4.31 13.35
N THR A 171 9.87 -4.80 13.70
CA THR A 171 11.07 -4.60 12.89
C THR A 171 11.86 -5.88 12.86
N VAL A 172 12.29 -6.28 11.66
CA VAL A 172 13.31 -7.32 11.53
C VAL A 172 14.61 -6.77 12.09
N THR A 173 15.17 -7.46 13.08
CA THR A 173 16.42 -7.08 13.74
C THR A 173 17.59 -7.93 13.31
N ASP A 174 17.33 -9.19 12.97
CA ASP A 174 18.35 -10.13 12.55
C ASP A 174 17.77 -11.11 11.53
N SER A 175 18.66 -11.75 10.78
CA SER A 175 18.30 -12.73 9.77
C SER A 175 19.41 -13.72 9.51
N GLU A 176 19.10 -15.00 9.62
CA GLU A 176 19.99 -16.12 9.35
C GLU A 176 19.50 -16.90 8.14
N PHE A 177 20.41 -17.31 7.26
CA PHE A 177 20.10 -18.05 6.05
C PHE A 177 20.96 -19.31 5.95
N GLU A 178 20.32 -20.44 5.66
CA GLU A 178 21.00 -21.71 5.45
C GLU A 178 20.47 -22.46 4.22
N VAL A 179 21.36 -23.12 3.50
CA VAL A 179 21.01 -24.11 2.48
C VAL A 179 20.79 -25.44 3.18
N THR A 180 19.56 -25.97 3.12
CA THR A 180 19.13 -27.18 3.82
C THR A 180 19.28 -28.44 2.96
N ALA A 181 19.14 -28.31 1.64
CA ALA A 181 19.26 -29.40 0.68
C ALA A 181 19.82 -28.91 -0.67
N SER A 182 20.52 -29.79 -1.38
CA SER A 182 20.93 -29.57 -2.77
C SER A 182 21.04 -30.90 -3.49
N GLY A 183 20.40 -31.03 -4.66
CA GLY A 183 20.46 -32.24 -5.47
C GLY A 183 19.78 -32.10 -6.82
N CYS A 184 20.10 -32.98 -7.77
CA CYS A 184 19.42 -33.00 -9.06
C CYS A 184 17.97 -33.48 -8.90
N GLY A 185 17.01 -32.80 -9.50
CA GLY A 185 15.61 -33.19 -9.51
C GLY A 185 14.76 -32.38 -10.48
N GLU A 186 13.62 -31.86 -10.04
CA GLU A 186 12.63 -31.17 -10.88
C GLU A 186 12.77 -29.63 -10.80
N GLU A 187 12.14 -28.90 -11.73
CA GLU A 187 12.08 -27.43 -11.64
C GLU A 187 11.03 -27.07 -10.58
N VAL A 188 11.48 -26.66 -9.39
CA VAL A 188 10.65 -26.29 -8.25
C VAL A 188 11.08 -24.93 -7.72
N ASP A 189 10.11 -24.04 -7.60
CA ASP A 189 10.27 -22.68 -7.07
C ASP A 189 9.10 -22.37 -6.13
N GLU A 190 9.32 -22.59 -4.83
CA GLU A 190 8.30 -22.46 -3.80
C GLU A 190 8.87 -21.89 -2.50
N ALA A 191 8.03 -21.24 -1.70
CA ALA A 191 8.36 -20.81 -0.35
C ALA A 191 7.13 -20.87 0.55
N GLU A 192 7.32 -21.34 1.77
CA GLU A 192 6.31 -21.37 2.82
C GLU A 192 6.77 -20.51 4.00
N TYR A 193 5.85 -19.72 4.55
CA TYR A 193 6.11 -18.88 5.71
C TYR A 193 5.37 -19.38 6.95
N THR A 194 6.10 -19.47 8.07
CA THR A 194 5.53 -19.70 9.39
C THR A 194 6.09 -18.69 10.37
N ALA A 195 5.27 -18.26 11.34
CA ALA A 195 5.68 -17.30 12.35
C ALA A 195 5.33 -17.79 13.75
N THR A 196 6.22 -17.53 14.70
CA THR A 196 6.00 -17.76 16.13
C THR A 196 6.30 -16.48 16.90
N GLN A 197 5.29 -15.96 17.60
CA GLN A 197 5.45 -14.79 18.46
C GLN A 197 5.89 -15.21 19.87
N GLY A 198 6.90 -14.52 20.41
CA GLY A 198 7.32 -14.68 21.80
C GLY A 198 6.22 -14.22 22.76
N MET A 199 5.81 -15.08 23.69
CA MET A 199 4.70 -14.81 24.61
C MET A 199 5.16 -14.29 25.98
N SER A 200 6.48 -14.29 26.25
CA SER A 200 7.08 -13.89 27.52
C SER A 200 8.31 -13.01 27.32
N GLU A 201 8.69 -12.25 28.35
CA GLU A 201 9.96 -11.50 28.36
C GLU A 201 11.16 -12.46 28.17
N GLY A 202 11.82 -12.38 27.01
CA GLY A 202 12.96 -13.20 26.64
C GLY A 202 12.66 -14.32 25.62
N ASP A 203 11.40 -14.51 25.24
CA ASP A 203 11.05 -15.32 24.07
C ASP A 203 11.22 -14.47 22.81
N GLU A 204 11.95 -14.97 21.82
CA GLU A 204 12.16 -14.29 20.55
C GLU A 204 10.94 -14.48 19.64
N SER A 205 10.58 -13.42 18.92
CA SER A 205 9.59 -13.48 17.86
C SER A 205 10.30 -13.80 16.55
N ILE A 206 9.93 -14.90 15.91
CA ILE A 206 10.67 -15.47 14.79
C ILE A 206 9.71 -15.76 13.63
N GLY A 207 10.08 -15.34 12.44
CA GLY A 207 9.50 -15.79 11.17
C GLY A 207 10.47 -16.75 10.48
N ILE A 208 9.97 -17.87 9.99
CA ILE A 208 10.72 -18.88 9.26
C ILE A 208 10.14 -18.96 7.86
N VAL A 209 10.98 -18.78 6.85
CA VAL A 209 10.69 -19.10 5.45
C VAL A 209 11.47 -20.36 5.10
N GLU A 210 10.77 -21.42 4.71
CA GLU A 210 11.37 -22.61 4.11
C GLU A 210 10.96 -22.67 2.64
N GLY A 211 11.92 -22.87 1.74
CA GLY A 211 11.63 -22.87 0.31
C GLY A 211 12.62 -23.69 -0.49
N THR A 212 12.32 -23.84 -1.78
CA THR A 212 13.16 -24.54 -2.75
C THR A 212 13.28 -23.66 -3.99
N LEU A 213 14.51 -23.42 -4.45
CA LEU A 213 14.77 -22.78 -5.73
C LEU A 213 15.48 -23.73 -6.69
N SER A 214 15.26 -23.56 -7.97
CA SER A 214 15.84 -24.41 -9.01
C SER A 214 16.98 -23.75 -9.78
N GLY A 215 17.90 -24.55 -10.33
CA GLY A 215 19.03 -24.05 -11.10
C GLY A 215 19.54 -25.02 -12.17
N PRO A 216 20.31 -24.52 -13.16
CA PRO A 216 20.58 -25.25 -14.41
C PRO A 216 21.62 -26.38 -14.30
N ASP A 217 22.38 -26.42 -13.20
CA ASP A 217 23.45 -27.40 -13.00
C ASP A 217 23.70 -27.70 -11.52
N SER A 218 24.42 -28.79 -11.25
CA SER A 218 24.71 -29.25 -9.88
C SER A 218 25.65 -28.35 -9.08
N CYS A 219 26.15 -27.25 -9.65
CA CYS A 219 26.86 -26.22 -8.90
C CYS A 219 25.93 -25.09 -8.47
N THR A 220 24.63 -25.16 -8.77
CA THR A 220 23.66 -24.19 -8.26
C THR A 220 23.55 -24.32 -6.74
N THR A 221 23.61 -23.19 -6.05
CA THR A 221 23.30 -23.03 -4.63
C THR A 221 22.43 -21.80 -4.44
N ALA A 222 22.06 -21.50 -3.20
CA ALA A 222 21.19 -20.38 -2.86
C ALA A 222 21.92 -19.40 -1.94
N GLU A 223 21.67 -18.11 -2.11
CA GLU A 223 22.13 -17.07 -1.19
C GLU A 223 21.01 -16.08 -0.87
N LEU A 224 20.99 -15.56 0.35
CA LEU A 224 20.07 -14.48 0.70
C LEU A 224 20.55 -13.18 0.04
N GLY A 225 19.76 -12.66 -0.90
CA GLY A 225 19.99 -11.36 -1.51
C GLY A 225 19.69 -10.23 -0.53
N TYR A 226 18.47 -10.20 0.00
CA TYR A 226 18.10 -9.29 1.09
C TYR A 226 16.89 -9.81 1.87
N THR A 227 16.71 -9.23 3.05
CA THR A 227 15.49 -9.34 3.84
C THR A 227 15.10 -7.96 4.37
N SER A 228 13.81 -7.69 4.46
CA SER A 228 13.26 -6.45 4.98
C SER A 228 11.84 -6.67 5.49
N TYR A 229 11.28 -5.67 6.17
CA TYR A 229 9.90 -5.71 6.64
C TYR A 229 9.13 -4.52 6.08
N ASP A 230 7.99 -4.81 5.47
CA ASP A 230 6.99 -3.83 5.08
C ASP A 230 5.93 -3.68 6.18
N ALA A 231 5.99 -2.55 6.87
CA ALA A 231 5.06 -2.24 7.96
C ALA A 231 3.66 -1.85 7.46
N GLU A 232 3.50 -1.44 6.20
CA GLU A 232 2.19 -1.10 5.64
C GLU A 232 1.39 -2.36 5.31
N GLY A 233 2.05 -3.37 4.73
CA GLY A 233 1.47 -4.69 4.43
C GLY A 233 1.55 -5.72 5.56
N ASP A 234 2.29 -5.44 6.64
CA ASP A 234 2.66 -6.42 7.66
C ASP A 234 3.29 -7.69 7.04
N THR A 235 4.30 -7.46 6.18
CA THR A 235 4.88 -8.49 5.31
C THR A 235 6.39 -8.54 5.46
N LEU A 236 6.93 -9.74 5.71
CA LEU A 236 8.36 -10.04 5.57
C LEU A 236 8.70 -10.13 4.08
N VAL A 237 9.62 -9.31 3.59
CA VAL A 237 10.05 -9.33 2.19
C VAL A 237 11.44 -9.93 2.10
N ALA A 238 11.58 -11.03 1.37
CA ALA A 238 12.85 -11.72 1.19
C ALA A 238 13.13 -12.01 -0.30
N ASP A 239 14.41 -11.89 -0.68
CA ASP A 239 14.92 -12.26 -2.01
C ASP A 239 16.02 -13.29 -1.81
N VAL A 240 15.82 -14.47 -2.37
CA VAL A 240 16.78 -15.57 -2.41
C VAL A 240 17.27 -15.69 -3.84
N ARG A 241 18.58 -15.77 -4.04
CA ARG A 241 19.17 -15.78 -5.38
C ARG A 241 19.84 -17.09 -5.68
N THR A 242 19.81 -17.48 -6.95
CA THR A 242 20.70 -18.51 -7.46
C THR A 242 22.15 -18.02 -7.39
N ALA A 243 22.97 -18.79 -6.72
CA ALA A 243 24.41 -18.62 -6.67
C ALA A 243 25.09 -19.88 -7.24
N ARG A 244 26.41 -19.81 -7.42
CA ARG A 244 27.23 -20.98 -7.78
C ARG A 244 28.19 -21.36 -6.67
N THR A 245 28.34 -22.66 -6.46
CA THR A 245 29.42 -23.20 -5.63
C THR A 245 30.77 -23.04 -6.34
N ASP A 246 31.85 -23.06 -5.57
CA ASP A 246 33.23 -23.05 -6.10
C ASP A 246 33.67 -24.42 -6.67
N ASP A 247 32.74 -25.35 -6.91
CA ASP A 247 33.07 -26.68 -7.44
C ASP A 247 33.36 -26.63 -8.93
N ASP A 248 34.52 -27.15 -9.33
CA ASP A 248 34.95 -27.15 -10.74
C ASP A 248 34.22 -28.20 -11.62
N ALA A 249 33.39 -29.06 -11.02
CA ALA A 249 32.81 -30.23 -11.67
C ALA A 249 31.28 -30.28 -11.51
N CYS A 250 30.59 -29.43 -12.26
CA CYS A 250 29.13 -29.39 -12.33
C CYS A 250 28.59 -30.50 -13.24
N GLN A 251 27.51 -31.14 -12.83
CA GLN A 251 26.70 -32.00 -13.70
C GLN A 251 25.60 -31.15 -14.34
N ASP A 252 25.36 -31.38 -15.63
CA ASP A 252 24.23 -30.78 -16.35
C ASP A 252 22.93 -31.45 -15.88
N CYS A 253 22.30 -30.89 -14.86
CA CYS A 253 21.01 -31.32 -14.33
C CYS A 253 20.28 -30.14 -13.69
N ILE A 254 18.95 -30.15 -13.73
CA ILE A 254 18.16 -29.24 -12.90
C ILE A 254 18.43 -29.59 -11.45
N THR A 255 18.89 -28.60 -10.69
CA THR A 255 19.25 -28.76 -9.27
C THR A 255 18.25 -28.01 -8.42
N GLU A 256 17.64 -28.74 -7.50
CA GLU A 256 16.79 -28.20 -6.46
C GLU A 256 17.66 -27.83 -5.27
N VAL A 257 17.53 -26.60 -4.79
CA VAL A 257 18.24 -26.08 -3.62
C VAL A 257 17.21 -25.68 -2.58
N GLY A 258 17.05 -26.54 -1.57
CA GLY A 258 16.25 -26.23 -0.39
C GLY A 258 16.99 -25.24 0.50
N TYR A 259 16.28 -24.25 1.02
CA TYR A 259 16.83 -23.25 1.93
C TYR A 259 15.88 -22.99 3.10
N ARG A 260 16.44 -22.38 4.15
CA ARG A 260 15.71 -21.85 5.28
C ARG A 260 16.25 -20.47 5.63
N LEU A 261 15.34 -19.50 5.69
CA LEU A 261 15.57 -18.16 6.20
C LEU A 261 14.84 -18.01 7.54
N GLU A 262 15.60 -17.66 8.56
CA GLU A 262 15.08 -17.31 9.89
C GLU A 262 15.22 -15.81 10.07
N ALA A 263 14.10 -15.10 10.29
CA ALA A 263 14.06 -13.67 10.55
C ALA A 263 13.61 -13.42 12.00
N THR A 264 14.44 -12.72 12.76
CA THR A 264 14.12 -12.32 14.13
C THR A 264 13.47 -10.96 14.12
N PHE A 265 12.35 -10.85 14.82
CA PHE A 265 11.57 -9.63 14.94
C PHE A 265 11.63 -9.11 16.37
N GLU A 266 11.81 -7.80 16.48
CA GLU A 266 11.36 -7.10 17.67
C GLU A 266 9.89 -6.75 17.50
N ASN A 267 9.16 -6.68 18.62
CA ASN A 267 7.88 -5.98 18.64
C ASN A 267 6.77 -6.63 17.78
N GLY A 268 6.82 -7.95 17.56
CA GLY A 268 5.80 -8.67 16.80
C GLY A 268 6.40 -9.72 15.89
N VAL A 269 5.61 -10.22 14.94
CA VAL A 269 6.07 -10.99 13.77
C VAL A 269 5.31 -10.44 12.56
N ALA A 270 5.84 -10.63 11.35
CA ALA A 270 5.07 -10.31 10.16
C ALA A 270 3.83 -11.22 10.06
N GLY A 271 2.71 -10.66 9.65
CA GLY A 271 1.47 -11.41 9.37
C GLY A 271 1.56 -12.29 8.12
N SER A 272 2.48 -11.97 7.22
CA SER A 272 2.72 -12.66 5.93
C SER A 272 4.18 -12.58 5.50
N ALA A 273 4.57 -13.33 4.46
CA ALA A 273 5.84 -13.11 3.78
C ALA A 273 5.65 -13.06 2.26
N SER A 274 6.40 -12.19 1.60
CA SER A 274 6.55 -12.14 0.16
C SER A 274 7.99 -12.54 -0.16
N VAL A 275 8.14 -13.76 -0.66
CA VAL A 275 9.44 -14.36 -0.95
C VAL A 275 9.63 -14.36 -2.46
N SER A 276 10.84 -14.02 -2.90
CA SER A 276 11.20 -14.06 -4.32
C SER A 276 12.45 -14.88 -4.55
N HIS A 277 12.48 -15.62 -5.67
CA HIS A 277 13.67 -16.27 -6.22
C HIS A 277 14.16 -15.48 -7.42
N ASP A 278 15.39 -14.97 -7.36
CA ASP A 278 15.99 -14.15 -8.42
C ASP A 278 15.09 -13.00 -8.88
N GLY A 279 14.37 -12.38 -7.94
CA GLY A 279 13.42 -11.30 -8.21
C GLY A 279 12.03 -11.72 -8.74
N VAL A 280 11.72 -13.02 -8.78
CA VAL A 280 10.39 -13.59 -9.07
C VAL A 280 9.70 -13.94 -7.76
N VAL A 281 8.57 -13.31 -7.42
CA VAL A 281 7.80 -13.69 -6.21
C VAL A 281 7.23 -15.11 -6.38
N VAL A 282 7.55 -16.00 -5.44
CA VAL A 282 7.14 -17.41 -5.45
C VAL A 282 5.91 -17.69 -4.58
N ASP A 283 5.66 -16.85 -3.57
CA ASP A 283 4.37 -16.83 -2.85
C ASP A 283 3.41 -15.93 -3.61
N GLY A 284 2.78 -16.47 -4.66
CA GLY A 284 1.94 -15.69 -5.56
C GLY A 284 1.73 -16.27 -6.95
N ILE A 285 2.43 -17.34 -7.32
CA ILE A 285 2.15 -18.07 -8.57
C ILE A 285 0.78 -18.75 -8.41
N GLY A 286 -0.29 -18.02 -8.72
CA GLY A 286 -1.67 -18.45 -8.53
C GLY A 286 -2.04 -19.69 -9.33
N ASP A 287 -3.20 -20.30 -9.02
CA ASP A 287 -3.75 -21.46 -9.73
C ASP A 287 -3.66 -21.27 -11.26
N GLY A 288 -2.76 -22.02 -11.91
CA GLY A 288 -2.67 -22.13 -13.37
C GLY A 288 -1.31 -21.80 -13.99
N ILE A 289 -0.44 -21.05 -13.32
CA ILE A 289 0.92 -20.78 -13.84
C ILE A 289 1.85 -21.92 -13.38
N GLU A 290 2.46 -22.63 -14.32
CA GLU A 290 3.46 -23.68 -14.03
C GLU A 290 4.81 -23.10 -13.65
N THR A 291 5.23 -22.06 -14.36
CA THR A 291 6.56 -21.48 -14.19
C THR A 291 6.49 -20.00 -14.50
N ALA A 292 7.11 -19.19 -13.66
CA ALA A 292 7.32 -17.77 -13.89
C ALA A 292 8.82 -17.48 -13.91
N GLY A 293 9.28 -16.76 -14.93
CA GLY A 293 10.64 -16.25 -15.04
C GLY A 293 10.62 -14.73 -15.11
N PHE A 294 11.63 -14.08 -14.55
CA PHE A 294 11.79 -12.63 -14.66
C PHE A 294 13.26 -12.29 -14.87
N THR A 295 13.56 -11.53 -15.91
CA THR A 295 14.91 -11.12 -16.27
C THR A 295 14.97 -9.61 -16.41
N VAL A 296 15.97 -9.00 -15.79
CA VAL A 296 16.33 -7.60 -16.04
C VAL A 296 17.27 -7.53 -17.23
N GLU A 297 16.80 -6.99 -18.34
CA GLU A 297 17.56 -6.94 -19.61
C GLU A 297 18.60 -5.81 -19.63
N GLY A 298 18.35 -4.72 -18.90
CA GLY A 298 19.24 -3.57 -18.92
C GLY A 298 18.81 -2.42 -18.02
N ARG A 299 19.75 -1.51 -17.77
CA ARG A 299 19.53 -0.28 -17.00
C ARG A 299 20.13 0.91 -17.73
N GLU A 300 19.33 1.92 -18.00
CA GLU A 300 19.75 3.16 -18.67
C GLU A 300 19.16 4.40 -17.99
N ASN A 301 19.67 5.59 -18.32
CA ASN A 301 19.09 6.81 -17.75
C ASN A 301 17.74 7.07 -18.37
N ALA A 302 16.71 7.25 -17.54
CA ALA A 302 15.37 7.55 -18.04
C ALA A 302 15.35 8.90 -18.78
N SER A 303 14.66 8.92 -19.91
CA SER A 303 14.53 10.04 -20.84
C SER A 303 13.12 10.63 -20.90
N GLY A 304 12.12 9.92 -20.35
CA GLY A 304 10.74 10.37 -20.13
C GLY A 304 9.68 9.67 -20.99
N ASP A 305 10.08 8.78 -21.90
CA ASP A 305 9.17 7.98 -22.75
C ASP A 305 9.12 6.50 -22.32
N GLU A 306 9.81 6.14 -21.24
CA GLU A 306 9.82 4.79 -20.65
C GLU A 306 8.62 4.56 -19.70
N GLY A 307 8.37 3.31 -19.28
CA GLY A 307 7.18 2.94 -18.51
C GLY A 307 6.13 2.15 -19.29
N ALA A 308 6.44 1.75 -20.52
CA ALA A 308 5.57 0.91 -21.34
C ALA A 308 5.86 -0.58 -21.09
N ALA A 309 4.84 -1.40 -21.36
CA ALA A 309 4.96 -2.85 -21.46
C ALA A 309 4.41 -3.30 -22.82
N ASP A 310 4.76 -4.51 -23.23
CA ASP A 310 4.28 -5.21 -24.42
C ASP A 310 4.05 -6.68 -24.04
N ILE A 311 2.96 -7.26 -24.55
CA ILE A 311 2.54 -8.64 -24.25
C ILE A 311 2.61 -9.49 -25.53
N GLY A 312 3.30 -10.61 -25.45
CA GLY A 312 3.33 -11.67 -26.45
C GLY A 312 2.61 -12.92 -25.95
N PHE A 313 1.72 -13.47 -26.77
CA PHE A 313 1.04 -14.74 -26.52
C PHE A 313 1.60 -15.81 -27.45
N ASP A 314 1.97 -16.96 -26.90
CA ASP A 314 2.47 -18.13 -27.62
C ASP A 314 1.63 -19.36 -27.21
N GLU A 315 0.47 -19.51 -27.86
CA GLU A 315 -0.50 -20.56 -27.57
C GLU A 315 0.04 -21.97 -27.83
N ASP A 316 0.93 -22.12 -28.82
CA ASP A 316 1.51 -23.42 -29.18
C ASP A 316 2.46 -23.94 -28.10
N GLU A 317 3.15 -23.03 -27.40
CA GLU A 317 4.09 -23.34 -26.31
C GLU A 317 3.49 -23.11 -24.91
N GLY A 318 2.20 -22.75 -24.81
CA GLY A 318 1.54 -22.52 -23.53
C GLY A 318 2.16 -21.37 -22.75
N ARG A 319 2.64 -20.32 -23.43
CA ARG A 319 3.51 -19.29 -22.85
C ARG A 319 3.03 -17.87 -23.10
N ILE A 320 3.16 -17.02 -22.09
CA ILE A 320 2.98 -15.56 -22.18
C ILE A 320 4.30 -14.88 -21.86
N VAL A 321 4.71 -13.91 -22.68
CA VAL A 321 5.91 -13.08 -22.47
C VAL A 321 5.48 -11.63 -22.29
N VAL A 322 5.83 -11.02 -21.17
CA VAL A 322 5.61 -9.60 -20.88
C VAL A 322 6.96 -8.90 -20.86
N SER A 323 7.22 -8.07 -21.85
CA SER A 323 8.43 -7.24 -21.90
C SER A 323 8.07 -5.79 -21.59
N GLY A 324 9.01 -5.01 -21.07
CA GLY A 324 8.72 -3.62 -20.79
C GLY A 324 9.87 -2.87 -20.15
N THR A 325 9.57 -1.66 -19.67
CA THR A 325 10.54 -0.86 -18.94
C THR A 325 9.85 -0.20 -17.76
N VAL A 326 10.35 -0.45 -16.54
CA VAL A 326 9.88 0.22 -15.33
C VAL A 326 10.86 1.33 -14.92
N VAL A 327 10.37 2.43 -14.34
CA VAL A 327 11.19 3.60 -13.99
C VAL A 327 11.57 3.59 -12.51
N GLY A 328 12.83 3.31 -12.25
CA GLY A 328 13.45 3.40 -10.94
C GLY A 328 13.76 4.82 -10.49
N LYS A 329 13.60 5.08 -9.19
CA LYS A 329 13.78 6.42 -8.58
C LYS A 329 15.24 6.87 -8.44
N ASN A 330 16.19 5.95 -8.55
CA ASN A 330 17.62 6.23 -8.33
C ASN A 330 18.50 5.14 -8.99
N GLY A 331 19.82 5.38 -9.04
CA GLY A 331 20.82 4.49 -9.64
C GLY A 331 20.93 3.08 -9.04
N CYS A 332 20.38 2.86 -7.84
CA CYS A 332 20.32 1.56 -7.19
C CYS A 332 19.02 0.82 -7.52
N ALA A 333 18.09 1.45 -8.24
CA ALA A 333 16.84 0.78 -8.56
C ALA A 333 17.10 -0.39 -9.52
N THR A 334 16.41 -1.49 -9.25
CA THR A 334 16.24 -2.64 -10.15
C THR A 334 14.76 -3.01 -10.20
N ALA A 335 14.38 -3.73 -11.25
CA ALA A 335 13.03 -4.23 -11.42
C ALA A 335 12.90 -5.59 -10.72
N ARG A 336 11.69 -5.90 -10.26
CA ARG A 336 11.27 -7.21 -9.78
C ARG A 336 9.87 -7.52 -10.26
N LEU A 337 9.53 -8.79 -10.37
CA LEU A 337 8.15 -9.22 -10.49
C LEU A 337 7.50 -9.12 -9.11
N SER A 338 6.57 -8.19 -8.92
CA SER A 338 5.87 -7.99 -7.64
C SER A 338 4.56 -8.77 -7.54
N GLU A 339 3.97 -9.16 -8.67
CA GLU A 339 2.70 -9.89 -8.73
C GLU A 339 2.66 -10.73 -10.01
N ALA A 340 2.13 -11.96 -9.92
CA ALA A 340 1.98 -12.88 -11.03
C ALA A 340 0.91 -13.93 -10.73
N ASN A 341 -0.37 -13.58 -10.90
CA ASN A 341 -1.48 -14.47 -10.57
C ASN A 341 -2.57 -14.43 -11.64
N VAL A 342 -3.31 -15.53 -11.77
CA VAL A 342 -4.49 -15.58 -12.64
C VAL A 342 -5.75 -15.38 -11.80
N GLU A 343 -6.51 -14.34 -12.12
CA GLU A 343 -7.82 -14.08 -11.51
C GLU A 343 -8.87 -13.90 -12.61
N ASP A 344 -9.98 -14.62 -12.50
CA ASP A 344 -11.10 -14.55 -13.44
C ASP A 344 -10.69 -14.70 -14.93
N GLY A 345 -9.66 -15.51 -15.20
CA GLY A 345 -9.13 -15.74 -16.57
C GLY A 345 -8.19 -14.64 -17.08
N THR A 346 -7.78 -13.72 -16.20
CA THR A 346 -6.82 -12.65 -16.48
C THR A 346 -5.53 -12.91 -15.74
N LEU A 347 -4.39 -12.89 -16.44
CA LEU A 347 -3.07 -12.88 -15.81
C LEU A 347 -2.74 -11.45 -15.35
N ASN A 348 -2.70 -11.24 -14.04
CA ASN A 348 -2.21 -10.01 -13.42
C ASN A 348 -0.70 -10.09 -13.23
N VAL A 349 0.01 -9.13 -13.84
CA VAL A 349 1.47 -9.03 -13.81
C VAL A 349 1.85 -7.68 -13.22
N GLY A 350 2.38 -7.69 -12.00
CA GLY A 350 2.94 -6.50 -11.36
C GLY A 350 4.45 -6.49 -11.48
N VAL A 351 5.02 -5.37 -11.90
CA VAL A 351 6.46 -5.15 -11.92
C VAL A 351 6.79 -3.96 -11.04
N GLY A 352 7.56 -4.21 -9.98
CA GLY A 352 7.92 -3.20 -8.99
C GLY A 352 9.38 -2.76 -9.11
N THR A 353 9.69 -1.59 -8.58
CA THR A 353 11.07 -1.12 -8.41
C THR A 353 11.53 -1.32 -6.97
N VAL A 354 12.70 -1.94 -6.81
CA VAL A 354 13.35 -2.16 -5.51
C VAL A 354 14.78 -1.67 -5.53
N SER A 355 15.37 -1.49 -4.35
CA SER A 355 16.79 -1.20 -4.21
C SER A 355 17.61 -2.46 -4.49
N ASP A 356 18.68 -2.36 -5.27
CA ASP A 356 19.61 -3.44 -5.57
C ASP A 356 20.61 -3.71 -4.43
N GLY A 357 20.45 -3.03 -3.29
CA GLY A 357 21.27 -3.18 -2.09
C GLY A 357 22.57 -2.38 -2.12
N THR A 358 22.85 -1.62 -3.17
CA THR A 358 24.03 -0.76 -3.20
C THR A 358 23.87 0.48 -2.31
N GLU A 359 24.89 0.77 -1.49
CA GLU A 359 24.83 1.85 -0.48
C GLU A 359 24.87 3.26 -1.09
N VAL A 360 25.35 3.40 -2.34
CA VAL A 360 25.61 4.70 -2.98
C VAL A 360 24.84 4.80 -4.29
N CYS A 361 23.66 5.42 -4.21
CA CYS A 361 22.77 5.62 -5.35
C CYS A 361 22.98 6.98 -6.02
N THR A 362 23.01 6.98 -7.36
CA THR A 362 22.82 8.24 -8.09
C THR A 362 21.37 8.69 -7.91
N GLN A 363 21.11 10.00 -7.89
CA GLN A 363 19.74 10.53 -7.82
C GLN A 363 19.05 10.60 -9.20
N ALA A 364 19.62 9.93 -10.21
CA ALA A 364 19.08 9.90 -11.56
C ALA A 364 17.99 8.85 -11.65
N LEU A 365 16.89 9.18 -12.35
CA LEU A 365 15.89 8.20 -12.72
C LEU A 365 16.50 7.19 -13.70
N VAL A 366 16.15 5.92 -13.51
CA VAL A 366 16.72 4.81 -14.29
C VAL A 366 15.59 4.07 -14.96
N ALA A 367 15.68 3.91 -16.26
CA ALA A 367 14.83 3.02 -17.03
C ALA A 367 15.39 1.60 -16.91
N ILE A 368 14.58 0.67 -16.44
CA ILE A 368 14.99 -0.72 -16.21
C ILE A 368 14.16 -1.61 -17.13
N GLY A 369 14.81 -2.12 -18.18
CA GLY A 369 14.20 -3.06 -19.11
C GLY A 369 14.03 -4.42 -18.45
N TYR A 370 12.88 -5.06 -18.67
CA TYR A 370 12.60 -6.38 -18.14
C TYR A 370 11.87 -7.26 -19.16
N GLU A 371 12.02 -8.57 -18.97
CA GLU A 371 11.23 -9.61 -19.61
C GLU A 371 10.70 -10.56 -18.52
N ALA A 372 9.39 -10.75 -18.47
CA ALA A 372 8.71 -11.71 -17.62
C ALA A 372 8.09 -12.80 -18.48
N THR A 373 8.26 -14.05 -18.11
CA THR A 373 7.85 -15.22 -18.90
C THR A 373 7.00 -16.13 -18.04
N PHE A 374 5.84 -16.53 -18.54
CA PHE A 374 4.88 -17.36 -17.81
C PHE A 374 4.49 -18.57 -18.64
N SER A 375 4.66 -19.77 -18.10
CA SER A 375 4.26 -21.05 -18.71
C SER A 375 3.03 -21.60 -17.99
N PHE A 376 2.15 -22.29 -18.72
CA PHE A 376 0.89 -22.85 -18.23
C PHE A 376 0.73 -24.30 -18.69
N ASP A 377 0.29 -25.17 -17.77
CA ASP A 377 0.09 -26.64 -17.97
C ASP A 377 -1.11 -26.91 -18.92
N GLY A 378 -1.86 -25.86 -19.24
CA GLY A 378 -3.12 -25.89 -19.97
C GLY A 378 -3.33 -24.67 -20.87
N GLU A 379 -4.58 -24.24 -20.98
CA GLU A 379 -4.93 -23.07 -21.79
C GLU A 379 -4.39 -21.79 -21.14
N ILE A 380 -3.73 -20.92 -21.92
CA ILE A 380 -3.18 -19.66 -21.40
C ILE A 380 -4.31 -18.64 -21.18
N PRO A 381 -4.24 -17.78 -20.14
CA PRO A 381 -5.24 -16.76 -19.84
C PRO A 381 -5.53 -15.82 -21.01
N ASP A 382 -6.81 -15.62 -21.37
CA ASP A 382 -7.27 -14.82 -22.52
C ASP A 382 -6.89 -13.32 -22.43
N GLU A 383 -6.68 -12.83 -21.21
CA GLU A 383 -6.35 -11.44 -20.91
C GLU A 383 -5.12 -11.35 -19.99
N VAL A 384 -4.33 -10.31 -20.19
CA VAL A 384 -3.17 -9.96 -19.37
C VAL A 384 -3.29 -8.50 -18.97
N SER A 385 -3.14 -8.23 -17.68
CA SER A 385 -3.08 -6.90 -17.09
C SER A 385 -1.69 -6.66 -16.52
N VAL A 386 -1.04 -5.57 -16.91
CA VAL A 386 0.32 -5.24 -16.47
C VAL A 386 0.29 -3.95 -15.67
N SER A 387 0.88 -3.96 -14.48
CA SER A 387 1.05 -2.80 -13.63
C SER A 387 2.53 -2.55 -13.30
N HIS A 388 2.92 -1.28 -13.23
CA HIS A 388 4.22 -0.85 -12.74
C HIS A 388 4.04 -0.10 -11.43
N ASP A 389 4.69 -0.58 -10.35
CA ASP A 389 4.57 0.00 -9.00
C ASP A 389 3.10 0.23 -8.59
N GLY A 390 2.22 -0.73 -8.88
CA GLY A 390 0.78 -0.68 -8.59
C GLY A 390 -0.05 0.21 -9.53
N THR A 391 0.59 0.87 -10.50
CA THR A 391 -0.11 1.66 -11.52
C THR A 391 -0.29 0.83 -12.79
N GLY A 392 -1.54 0.62 -13.23
CA GLY A 392 -1.81 -0.08 -14.49
C GLY A 392 -1.19 0.64 -15.69
N VAL A 393 -0.36 -0.05 -16.46
CA VAL A 393 0.36 0.50 -17.62
C VAL A 393 -0.10 -0.09 -18.95
N MET A 394 -0.61 -1.32 -18.93
CA MET A 394 -1.13 -2.00 -20.12
C MET A 394 -2.20 -3.03 -19.74
N SER A 395 -3.18 -3.21 -20.61
CA SER A 395 -3.96 -4.45 -20.69
C SER A 395 -4.00 -4.94 -22.13
N GLY A 396 -3.94 -6.25 -22.30
CA GLY A 396 -3.98 -6.91 -23.60
C GLY A 396 -4.83 -8.16 -23.52
N ALA A 397 -5.74 -8.31 -24.47
CA ALA A 397 -6.50 -9.54 -24.67
C ALA A 397 -6.15 -10.10 -26.04
N TYR A 398 -5.98 -11.41 -26.15
CA TYR A 398 -5.92 -12.06 -27.47
C TYR A 398 -7.33 -12.54 -27.82
N ALA A 399 -7.97 -11.83 -28.75
CA ALA A 399 -9.28 -12.23 -29.22
C ALA A 399 -9.14 -13.52 -30.05
N SER A 400 -9.61 -14.64 -29.52
CA SER A 400 -10.04 -15.75 -30.36
C SER A 400 -11.30 -15.29 -31.12
N GLU A 401 -11.11 -14.66 -32.29
CA GLU A 401 -12.18 -14.39 -33.23
C GLU A 401 -12.81 -15.73 -33.67
N SER A 402 -13.86 -16.16 -32.97
CA SER A 402 -14.89 -17.04 -33.56
C SER A 402 -16.28 -16.65 -33.07
N THR A 403 -16.66 -15.40 -33.32
CA THR A 403 -18.07 -15.08 -33.52
C THR A 403 -18.35 -15.02 -35.03
N SER A 404 -18.55 -16.19 -35.63
CA SER A 404 -19.36 -16.28 -36.84
C SER A 404 -20.81 -15.92 -36.49
N ALA A 405 -21.09 -14.62 -36.40
CA ALA A 405 -22.45 -14.11 -36.44
C ALA A 405 -22.97 -14.30 -37.87
N SER A 406 -23.51 -15.50 -38.15
CA SER A 406 -24.33 -15.74 -39.34
C SER A 406 -25.62 -14.92 -39.23
N ASN A 407 -25.57 -13.68 -39.70
CA ASN A 407 -26.75 -12.94 -40.12
C ASN A 407 -26.87 -13.06 -41.65
N VAL A 408 -27.59 -14.08 -42.11
CA VAL A 408 -28.33 -13.98 -43.37
C VAL A 408 -29.74 -14.51 -43.11
N SER A 409 -30.65 -13.56 -42.88
CA SER A 409 -32.06 -13.76 -43.14
C SER A 409 -32.31 -13.40 -44.62
N GLU A 410 -32.88 -14.33 -45.38
CA GLU A 410 -33.95 -14.07 -46.38
C GLU A 410 -34.75 -15.36 -46.61
#